data_AF-A0A958FPG7-F1
#
_entry.id   AF-A0A958FPG7-F1
#
_cell.length_a   1.000
_cell.length_b   1.000
_cell.length_c   1.000
_cell.angle_alpha   90.00
_cell.angle_beta   90.00
_cell.angle_gamma   90.00
#
_symmetry.space_group_name_H-M   'P 1'
#
loop_
_entity.id
_entity.type
_entity.pdbx_description
1 polymer ?
#
loop_
_entity_poly.entity_id
_entity_poly.type
_entity_poly.pdbx_seq_one_letter_code
_entity_poly.pdbx_strand_id
1 'polypeptide(L)'
;MSTFEKEIQKMQQWMAGERFRAVTRLYSARQVVEQQGTIYNDYTLAKTAAAEFYELLSDLFAKGESITTFGPYSPGQAVMMKRMGIKGIYLGGWATSAKGSTSEDPGSDLASYPLSQVPDEAATLVRALLAADKNQRFARMRMSDDERKKTPEIDFRPFIIADADTGHGGDAHVRNLIRRFVEAGVTGYHIEDQKPGTKKCGHQGGKVLVPVDEQIKRLNTARFQLDIMEVPGIIV
;
A
#
# COMPACT_ATOMS: atom_id res chain seq x y z
N MET A 1 -1.56 26.31 25.21
CA MET A 1 -2.01 25.06 24.56
C MET A 1 -1.26 23.88 25.14
N SER A 2 -1.99 22.85 25.57
CA SER A 2 -1.40 21.57 26.03
C SER A 2 -0.67 20.84 24.89
N THR A 3 0.19 19.88 25.20
CA THR A 3 0.87 19.04 24.18
C THR A 3 -0.16 18.36 23.28
N PHE A 4 -1.21 17.81 23.87
CA PHE A 4 -2.29 17.14 23.15
C PHE A 4 -3.07 18.08 22.22
N GLU A 5 -3.34 19.32 22.64
CA GLU A 5 -3.97 20.32 21.76
C GLU A 5 -3.10 20.66 20.54
N LYS A 6 -1.77 20.72 20.71
CA LYS A 6 -0.84 20.94 19.60
C LYS A 6 -0.83 19.77 18.62
N GLU A 7 -0.88 18.54 19.13
CA GLU A 7 -0.97 17.33 18.31
C GLU A 7 -2.28 17.29 17.51
N ILE A 8 -3.41 17.64 18.13
CA ILE A 8 -4.70 17.78 17.43
C ILE A 8 -4.60 18.82 16.32
N GLN A 9 -4.02 19.99 16.59
CA GLN A 9 -3.87 21.04 15.59
C GLN A 9 -2.98 20.59 14.41
N LYS A 10 -1.87 19.89 14.69
CA LYS A 10 -1.02 19.29 13.66
C LYS A 10 -1.79 18.28 12.81
N MET A 11 -2.58 17.41 13.46
CA MET A 11 -3.39 16.41 12.75
C MET A 11 -4.51 17.06 11.91
N GLN A 12 -5.13 18.14 12.39
CA GLN A 12 -6.08 18.92 11.59
C GLN A 12 -5.41 19.49 10.32
N GLN A 13 -4.22 20.05 10.45
CA GLN A 13 -3.45 20.57 9.32
C GLN A 13 -3.07 19.44 8.34
N TRP A 14 -2.62 18.30 8.85
CA TRP A 14 -2.37 17.10 8.04
C TRP A 14 -3.62 16.69 7.24
N MET A 15 -4.76 16.54 7.91
CA MET A 15 -6.02 16.11 7.30
C MET A 15 -6.56 17.11 6.27
N ALA A 16 -6.26 18.40 6.42
CA ALA A 16 -6.66 19.48 5.52
C ALA A 16 -5.71 19.68 4.32
N GLY A 17 -4.61 18.93 4.23
CA GLY A 17 -3.67 19.04 3.11
C GLY A 17 -4.31 18.71 1.75
N GLU A 18 -3.80 19.31 0.67
CA GLU A 18 -4.34 19.19 -0.70
C GLU A 18 -4.50 17.74 -1.16
N ARG A 19 -3.58 16.86 -0.75
CA ARG A 19 -3.63 15.40 -0.94
C ARG A 19 -4.98 14.77 -0.52
N PHE A 20 -5.66 15.36 0.45
CA PHE A 20 -6.89 14.85 1.04
C PHE A 20 -8.13 15.67 0.68
N ARG A 21 -8.06 16.60 -0.29
CA ARG A 21 -9.18 17.48 -0.68
C ARG A 21 -10.49 16.75 -1.02
N ALA A 22 -10.39 15.52 -1.53
CA ALA A 22 -11.52 14.67 -1.91
C ALA A 22 -11.80 13.54 -0.90
N VAL A 23 -11.16 13.55 0.27
CA VAL A 23 -11.28 12.49 1.28
C VAL A 23 -12.23 12.92 2.40
N THR A 24 -13.37 12.24 2.48
CA THR A 24 -14.30 12.37 3.62
C THR A 24 -13.90 11.41 4.73
N ARG A 25 -13.76 11.94 5.96
CA ARG A 25 -13.48 11.16 7.17
C ARG A 25 -14.70 11.14 8.08
N LEU A 26 -15.08 9.97 8.56
CA LEU A 26 -16.17 9.77 9.53
C LEU A 26 -15.70 9.83 10.99
N TYR A 27 -14.54 10.44 11.22
CA TYR A 27 -13.89 10.60 12.52
C TYR A 27 -13.11 11.93 12.55
N SER A 28 -12.79 12.38 13.77
CA SER A 28 -12.08 13.62 14.03
C SER A 28 -10.56 13.43 14.15
N ALA A 29 -9.81 14.53 13.96
CA ALA A 29 -8.38 14.58 14.26
C ALA A 29 -8.07 14.17 15.71
N ARG A 30 -8.95 14.53 16.65
CA ARG A 30 -8.82 14.12 18.07
C ARG A 30 -8.82 12.61 18.23
N GLN A 31 -9.78 11.91 17.61
CA GLN A 31 -9.86 10.44 17.68
C GLN A 31 -8.62 9.76 17.10
N VAL A 32 -7.96 10.37 16.11
CA VAL A 32 -6.69 9.88 15.59
C VAL A 32 -5.58 10.05 16.63
N VAL A 33 -5.39 11.26 17.16
CA VAL A 33 -4.31 11.55 18.13
C VAL A 33 -4.45 10.71 19.40
N GLU A 34 -5.68 10.43 19.85
CA GLU A 34 -5.96 9.53 20.98
C GLU A 34 -5.42 8.09 20.79
N GLN A 35 -5.03 7.71 19.56
CA GLN A 35 -4.56 6.38 19.19
C GLN A 35 -3.10 6.35 18.71
N GLN A 36 -2.38 7.48 18.67
CA GLN A 36 -1.00 7.55 18.14
C GLN A 36 0.06 7.06 19.14
N GLY A 37 -0.26 7.07 20.44
CA GLY A 37 0.72 6.83 21.49
C GLY A 37 1.77 7.95 21.56
N THR A 38 2.79 7.76 22.40
CA THR A 38 3.85 8.77 22.64
C THR A 38 5.21 8.39 22.07
N ILE A 39 5.36 7.15 21.60
CA ILE A 39 6.57 6.65 20.94
C ILE A 39 6.29 6.63 19.44
N TYR A 40 6.90 7.58 18.73
CA TYR A 40 6.62 7.78 17.31
C TYR A 40 7.52 6.89 16.45
N ASN A 41 6.90 6.08 15.59
CA ASN A 41 7.59 5.36 14.53
C ASN A 41 7.46 6.16 13.23
N ASP A 42 8.59 6.57 12.64
CA ASP A 42 8.55 7.26 11.35
C ASP A 42 8.54 6.24 10.22
N TYR A 43 7.38 6.08 9.58
CA TYR A 43 7.18 5.20 8.42
C TYR A 43 7.67 5.87 7.12
N THR A 44 8.88 6.44 7.15
CA THR A 44 9.40 7.35 6.12
C THR A 44 9.25 6.79 4.71
N LEU A 45 9.61 5.51 4.50
CA LEU A 45 9.52 4.86 3.19
C LEU A 45 8.09 4.83 2.65
N ALA A 46 7.14 4.34 3.43
CA ALA A 46 5.72 4.29 3.02
C ALA A 46 5.17 5.70 2.83
N LYS A 47 5.55 6.64 3.70
CA LYS A 47 5.10 8.03 3.69
C LYS A 47 5.53 8.76 2.42
N THR A 48 6.82 8.73 2.09
CA THR A 48 7.36 9.42 0.91
C THR A 48 6.92 8.72 -0.37
N ALA A 49 7.03 7.39 -0.44
CA ALA A 49 6.66 6.66 -1.64
C ALA A 49 5.15 6.78 -1.95
N ALA A 50 4.27 6.79 -0.95
CA ALA A 50 2.84 6.96 -1.19
C ALA A 50 2.48 8.37 -1.67
N ALA A 51 3.15 9.40 -1.14
CA ALA A 51 2.97 10.77 -1.60
C ALA A 51 3.41 10.91 -3.06
N GLU A 52 4.63 10.46 -3.38
CA GLU A 52 5.17 10.53 -4.75
C GLU A 52 4.36 9.67 -5.74
N PHE A 53 3.85 8.52 -5.30
CA PHE A 53 3.00 7.69 -6.15
C PHE A 53 1.66 8.35 -6.44
N TYR A 54 1.05 9.01 -5.45
CA TYR A 54 -0.17 9.77 -5.65
C TYR A 54 0.02 10.91 -6.66
N GLU A 55 1.14 11.66 -6.57
CA GLU A 55 1.45 12.71 -7.53
C GLU A 55 1.61 12.15 -8.95
N LEU A 56 2.32 11.03 -9.10
CA LEU A 56 2.45 10.34 -10.40
C LEU A 56 1.09 9.92 -10.96
N LEU A 57 0.23 9.30 -10.14
CA LEU A 57 -1.10 8.87 -10.58
C LEU A 57 -2.00 10.06 -10.93
N SER A 58 -1.89 11.17 -10.20
CA SER A 58 -2.65 12.39 -10.45
C SER A 58 -2.23 13.06 -11.77
N ASP A 59 -0.93 13.12 -12.06
CA ASP A 59 -0.39 13.62 -13.33
C ASP A 59 -0.84 12.76 -14.51
N LEU A 60 -0.76 11.42 -14.37
CA LEU A 60 -1.23 10.50 -15.40
C LEU A 60 -2.73 10.65 -15.66
N PHE A 61 -3.54 10.74 -14.59
CA PHE A 61 -4.98 10.96 -14.71
C PHE A 61 -5.29 12.28 -15.44
N ALA A 62 -4.59 13.37 -15.12
CA ALA A 62 -4.77 14.66 -15.78
C ALA A 62 -4.44 14.62 -17.28
N LYS A 63 -3.51 13.74 -17.69
CA LYS A 63 -3.12 13.51 -19.09
C LYS A 63 -3.98 12.46 -19.80
N GLY A 64 -4.89 11.78 -19.09
CA GLY A 64 -5.64 10.64 -19.62
C GLY A 64 -4.78 9.40 -19.88
N GLU A 65 -3.64 9.29 -19.18
CA GLU A 65 -2.69 8.17 -19.27
C GLU A 65 -2.89 7.17 -18.12
N SER A 66 -2.28 5.99 -18.22
CA SER A 66 -2.34 4.96 -17.18
C SER A 66 -1.02 4.24 -16.98
N ILE A 67 -0.88 3.59 -15.83
CA ILE A 67 0.15 2.57 -15.60
C ILE A 67 -0.51 1.22 -15.88
N THR A 68 0.01 0.51 -16.88
CA THR A 68 -0.33 -0.91 -17.07
C THR A 68 0.71 -1.75 -16.34
N THR A 69 0.26 -2.66 -15.46
CA THR A 69 1.14 -3.50 -14.63
C THR A 69 0.51 -4.87 -14.35
N PHE A 70 1.24 -5.73 -13.64
CA PHE A 70 0.83 -7.07 -13.23
C PHE A 70 1.49 -7.47 -11.90
N GLY A 71 1.13 -8.65 -11.38
CA GLY A 71 1.66 -9.20 -10.14
C GLY A 71 2.96 -10.00 -10.31
N PRO A 72 4.08 -9.63 -9.67
CA PRO A 72 5.26 -10.46 -9.62
C PRO A 72 5.07 -11.62 -8.63
N TYR A 73 5.51 -12.82 -8.99
CA TYR A 73 5.57 -13.99 -8.11
C TYR A 73 6.84 -14.04 -7.24
N SER A 74 7.83 -13.21 -7.55
CA SER A 74 9.11 -13.19 -6.83
C SER A 74 9.74 -11.81 -6.75
N PRO A 75 10.63 -11.58 -5.77
CA PRO A 75 11.36 -10.32 -5.67
C PRO A 75 12.23 -10.01 -6.90
N GLY A 76 12.78 -11.05 -7.55
CA GLY A 76 13.54 -10.89 -8.80
C GLY A 76 12.66 -10.38 -9.95
N GLN A 77 11.42 -10.86 -10.06
CA GLN A 77 10.47 -10.34 -11.04
C GLN A 77 10.11 -8.88 -10.77
N ALA A 78 9.89 -8.49 -9.51
CA ALA A 78 9.63 -7.09 -9.16
C ALA A 78 10.78 -6.15 -9.59
N VAL A 79 12.04 -6.56 -9.37
CA VAL A 79 13.20 -5.80 -9.83
C VAL A 79 13.25 -5.72 -11.37
N MET A 80 12.98 -6.84 -12.06
CA MET A 80 12.95 -6.85 -13.53
C MET A 80 11.85 -5.97 -14.11
N MET A 81 10.66 -5.93 -13.50
CA MET A 81 9.58 -5.04 -13.90
C MET A 81 10.03 -3.57 -13.89
N LYS A 82 10.68 -3.12 -12.82
CA LYS A 82 11.22 -1.75 -12.74
C LYS A 82 12.30 -1.51 -13.79
N ARG A 83 13.18 -2.49 -14.06
CA ARG A 83 14.19 -2.41 -15.13
C ARG A 83 13.58 -2.29 -16.53
N MET A 84 12.41 -2.88 -16.75
CA MET A 84 11.64 -2.79 -17.99
C MET A 84 10.82 -1.48 -18.10
N GLY A 85 10.91 -0.59 -17.10
CA GLY A 85 10.20 0.69 -17.10
C GLY A 85 8.77 0.64 -16.56
N ILE A 86 8.33 -0.48 -16.00
CA ILE A 86 7.02 -0.57 -15.33
C ILE A 86 7.10 0.25 -14.04
N LYS A 87 6.29 1.32 -13.96
CA LYS A 87 6.38 2.31 -12.87
C LYS A 87 5.78 1.82 -11.55
N GLY A 88 4.62 1.17 -11.61
CA GLY A 88 3.89 0.65 -10.45
C GLY A 88 3.77 -0.86 -10.48
N ILE A 89 3.62 -1.51 -9.33
CA ILE A 89 3.48 -2.95 -9.17
C ILE A 89 2.12 -3.24 -8.52
N TYR A 90 1.42 -4.24 -9.01
CA TYR A 90 0.25 -4.78 -8.34
C TYR A 90 0.66 -6.01 -7.53
N LEU A 91 0.14 -6.20 -6.33
CA LEU A 91 0.32 -7.44 -5.56
C LEU A 91 -1.05 -8.02 -5.25
N GLY A 92 -1.47 -9.00 -6.05
CA GLY A 92 -2.82 -9.56 -6.01
C GLY A 92 -2.97 -10.76 -5.08
N GLY A 93 -4.06 -10.79 -4.31
CA GLY A 93 -4.40 -11.86 -3.37
C GLY A 93 -4.59 -13.21 -4.06
N TRP A 94 -5.12 -13.21 -5.29
CA TRP A 94 -5.24 -14.42 -6.11
C TRP A 94 -3.88 -15.09 -6.35
N ALA A 95 -2.85 -14.32 -6.74
CA ALA A 95 -1.52 -14.87 -7.03
C ALA A 95 -0.84 -15.36 -5.75
N THR A 96 -1.01 -14.60 -4.65
CA THR A 96 -0.58 -14.98 -3.31
C THR A 96 -1.21 -16.31 -2.88
N SER A 97 -2.52 -16.48 -3.07
CA SER A 97 -3.26 -17.70 -2.77
C SER A 97 -2.77 -18.88 -3.60
N ALA A 98 -2.62 -18.68 -4.91
CA ALA A 98 -2.19 -19.73 -5.82
C ALA A 98 -0.74 -20.19 -5.56
N LYS A 99 0.10 -19.29 -5.05
CA LYS A 99 1.49 -19.57 -4.69
C LYS A 99 1.60 -20.32 -3.35
N GLY A 100 0.73 -20.02 -2.39
CA GLY A 100 0.82 -20.57 -1.03
C GLY A 100 2.08 -20.09 -0.28
N SER A 101 2.49 -20.83 0.74
CA SER A 101 3.72 -20.57 1.50
C SER A 101 4.28 -21.85 2.14
N THR A 102 5.31 -21.73 2.98
CA THR A 102 5.80 -22.85 3.78
C THR A 102 4.81 -23.31 4.86
N SER A 103 3.82 -22.46 5.19
CA SER A 103 2.80 -22.75 6.20
C SER A 103 1.38 -22.77 5.64
N GLU A 104 1.19 -22.48 4.36
CA GLU A 104 -0.12 -22.37 3.70
C GLU A 104 -0.12 -23.16 2.40
N ASP A 105 -1.15 -23.99 2.22
CA ASP A 105 -1.36 -24.70 0.98
C ASP A 105 -1.70 -23.71 -0.16
N PRO A 106 -1.18 -23.93 -1.38
CA PRO A 106 -1.65 -23.20 -2.54
C PRO A 106 -3.14 -23.49 -2.78
N GLY A 107 -3.91 -22.46 -3.11
CA GLY A 107 -5.36 -22.58 -3.17
C GLY A 107 -6.06 -21.56 -4.03
N SER A 108 -7.38 -21.73 -4.13
CA SER A 108 -8.27 -20.78 -4.81
C SER A 108 -8.35 -19.45 -4.07
N ASP A 109 -8.63 -18.39 -4.81
CA ASP A 109 -8.73 -17.03 -4.31
C ASP A 109 -9.98 -16.79 -3.45
N LEU A 110 -9.87 -17.17 -2.18
CA LEU A 110 -10.94 -17.15 -1.18
C LEU A 110 -10.61 -16.27 0.04
N ALA A 111 -9.45 -15.62 0.05
CA ALA A 111 -8.91 -14.88 1.21
C ALA A 111 -8.90 -15.70 2.52
N SER A 112 -8.71 -17.02 2.42
CA SER A 112 -8.70 -17.95 3.55
C SER A 112 -7.33 -18.07 4.23
N TYR A 113 -6.27 -17.57 3.59
CA TYR A 113 -4.94 -17.49 4.16
C TYR A 113 -4.86 -16.47 5.31
N PRO A 114 -3.84 -16.54 6.18
CA PRO A 114 -3.61 -15.58 7.25
C PRO A 114 -3.57 -14.16 6.73
N LEU A 115 -4.15 -13.22 7.49
CA LEU A 115 -4.12 -11.78 7.21
C LEU A 115 -2.72 -11.23 6.91
N SER A 116 -1.67 -11.86 7.46
CA SER A 116 -0.28 -11.43 7.23
C SER A 116 0.28 -11.82 5.87
N GLN A 117 -0.33 -12.76 5.15
CA GLN A 117 0.25 -13.39 3.97
C GLN A 117 0.62 -12.36 2.88
N VAL A 118 -0.30 -11.48 2.49
CA VAL A 118 -0.04 -10.44 1.47
C VAL A 118 0.96 -9.39 1.98
N PRO A 119 0.85 -8.86 3.22
CA PRO A 119 1.89 -7.99 3.78
C PRO A 119 3.28 -8.61 3.83
N ASP A 120 3.40 -9.88 4.21
CA ASP A 120 4.67 -10.59 4.33
C ASP A 120 5.32 -10.76 2.94
N GLU A 121 4.52 -11.07 1.92
CA GLU A 121 4.98 -11.10 0.54
C GLU A 121 5.41 -9.71 0.05
N ALA A 122 4.62 -8.67 0.30
CA ALA A 122 4.96 -7.29 -0.05
C ALA A 122 6.31 -6.87 0.54
N ALA A 123 6.56 -7.23 1.81
CA ALA A 123 7.81 -6.91 2.48
C ALA A 123 9.03 -7.53 1.78
N THR A 124 8.90 -8.73 1.19
CA THR A 124 9.99 -9.33 0.39
C THR A 124 10.26 -8.55 -0.90
N LEU A 125 9.20 -8.08 -1.58
CA LEU A 125 9.32 -7.29 -2.80
C LEU A 125 9.97 -5.93 -2.52
N VAL A 126 9.49 -5.23 -1.48
CA VAL A 126 10.04 -3.93 -1.06
C VAL A 126 11.53 -4.07 -0.72
N ARG A 127 11.92 -5.09 0.06
CA ARG A 127 13.34 -5.33 0.38
C ARG A 127 14.20 -5.52 -0.86
N ALA A 128 13.72 -6.23 -1.88
CA ALA A 128 14.48 -6.44 -3.12
C ALA A 128 14.60 -5.16 -3.95
N LEU A 129 13.55 -4.34 -4.02
CA LEU A 129 13.59 -3.03 -4.69
C LEU A 129 14.61 -2.09 -4.02
N LEU A 130 14.60 -2.01 -2.70
CA LEU A 130 15.59 -1.22 -1.95
C LEU A 130 17.02 -1.77 -2.10
N ALA A 131 17.19 -3.09 -2.21
CA ALA A 131 18.49 -3.68 -2.50
C ALA A 131 18.98 -3.33 -3.92
N ALA A 132 18.08 -3.39 -4.91
CA ALA A 132 18.40 -3.02 -6.29
C ALA A 132 18.80 -1.54 -6.40
N ASP A 133 18.12 -0.64 -5.69
CA ASP A 133 18.47 0.77 -5.58
C ASP A 133 19.89 0.98 -5.03
N LYS A 134 20.21 0.37 -3.88
CA LYS A 134 21.55 0.44 -3.27
C LYS A 134 22.64 -0.08 -4.20
N ASN A 135 22.38 -1.21 -4.87
CA ASN A 135 23.31 -1.81 -5.81
C ASN A 135 23.53 -0.91 -7.04
N GLN A 136 22.46 -0.32 -7.57
CA GLN A 136 22.54 0.65 -8.66
C GLN A 136 23.38 1.85 -8.23
N ARG A 137 23.11 2.45 -7.07
CA ARG A 137 23.89 3.57 -6.55
C ARG A 137 25.36 3.21 -6.43
N PHE A 138 25.70 2.07 -5.84
CA PHE A 138 27.08 1.60 -5.70
C PHE A 138 27.79 1.45 -7.05
N ALA A 139 27.14 0.82 -8.03
CA ALA A 139 27.71 0.64 -9.36
C ALA A 139 27.92 1.99 -10.07
N ARG A 140 26.92 2.89 -10.01
CA ARG A 140 26.95 4.20 -10.66
C ARG A 140 28.01 5.13 -10.09
N MET A 141 28.28 5.07 -8.77
CA MET A 141 29.34 5.87 -8.15
C MET A 141 30.76 5.43 -8.55
N ARG A 142 30.90 4.28 -9.21
CA ARG A 142 32.16 3.77 -9.76
C ARG A 142 32.28 3.98 -11.26
N MET A 143 31.25 4.52 -11.90
CA MET A 143 31.21 4.81 -13.32
C MET A 143 31.71 6.23 -13.61
N SER A 144 32.41 6.38 -14.72
CA SER A 144 32.68 7.68 -15.33
C SER A 144 31.38 8.40 -15.71
N ASP A 145 31.47 9.71 -15.98
CA ASP A 145 30.31 10.49 -16.44
C ASP A 145 29.74 9.93 -17.75
N ASP A 146 30.60 9.46 -18.66
CA ASP A 146 30.17 8.93 -19.96
C ASP A 146 29.47 7.56 -19.84
N GLU A 147 29.90 6.71 -18.91
CA GLU A 147 29.20 5.46 -18.60
C GLU A 147 27.83 5.74 -17.94
N ARG A 148 27.75 6.72 -17.04
CA ARG A 148 26.47 7.12 -16.41
C ARG A 148 25.47 7.67 -17.40
N LYS A 149 25.91 8.36 -18.47
CA LYS A 149 25.04 8.81 -19.57
C LYS A 149 24.50 7.64 -20.39
N LYS A 150 25.32 6.59 -20.61
CA LYS A 150 24.94 5.39 -21.38
C LYS A 150 24.08 4.39 -20.60
N THR A 151 24.03 4.54 -19.27
CA THR A 151 23.25 3.69 -18.37
C THR A 151 22.24 4.55 -17.61
N PRO A 152 21.02 4.77 -18.12
CA PRO A 152 20.02 5.56 -17.40
C PRO A 152 19.73 4.97 -16.01
N GLU A 153 19.39 5.84 -15.07
CA GLU A 153 18.99 5.42 -13.73
C GLU A 153 17.60 4.78 -13.77
N ILE A 154 17.44 3.65 -13.09
CA ILE A 154 16.16 2.99 -12.92
C ILE A 154 15.56 3.46 -11.60
N ASP A 155 14.33 3.96 -11.66
CA ASP A 155 13.55 4.27 -10.46
C ASP A 155 13.11 2.95 -9.81
N PHE A 156 13.60 2.64 -8.61
CA PHE A 156 13.23 1.46 -7.84
C PHE A 156 12.24 1.75 -6.70
N ARG A 157 11.63 2.94 -6.65
CA ARG A 157 10.66 3.25 -5.60
C ARG A 157 9.52 2.21 -5.56
N PRO A 158 9.11 1.77 -4.35
CA PRO A 158 8.14 0.69 -4.18
C PRO A 158 6.70 1.19 -4.35
N PHE A 159 6.38 1.68 -5.54
CA PHE A 159 5.01 2.03 -5.93
C PHE A 159 4.19 0.75 -6.10
N ILE A 160 3.65 0.26 -4.99
CA ILE A 160 2.91 -1.00 -4.89
C ILE A 160 1.46 -0.70 -4.48
N ILE A 161 0.51 -1.24 -5.23
CA ILE A 161 -0.89 -1.41 -4.81
C ILE A 161 -1.07 -2.87 -4.42
N ALA A 162 -1.37 -3.14 -3.15
CA ALA A 162 -1.56 -4.50 -2.64
C ALA A 162 -3.04 -4.81 -2.37
N ASP A 163 -3.38 -6.08 -2.53
CA ASP A 163 -4.68 -6.66 -2.24
C ASP A 163 -4.92 -6.81 -0.76
N ALA A 164 -5.90 -6.07 -0.25
CA ALA A 164 -6.36 -6.18 1.11
C ALA A 164 -7.61 -7.07 1.23
N ASP A 165 -8.00 -7.76 0.15
CA ASP A 165 -9.20 -8.57 0.04
C ASP A 165 -10.42 -7.79 0.55
N THR A 166 -11.16 -8.37 1.50
CA THR A 166 -12.30 -7.77 2.19
C THR A 166 -11.90 -7.14 3.52
N GLY A 167 -10.60 -7.04 3.82
CA GLY A 167 -10.07 -6.62 5.12
C GLY A 167 -9.94 -7.75 6.16
N HIS A 168 -10.14 -9.01 5.76
CA HIS A 168 -9.98 -10.23 6.58
C HIS A 168 -10.83 -10.30 7.86
N GLY A 169 -11.87 -9.47 7.99
CA GLY A 169 -12.76 -9.48 9.15
C GLY A 169 -13.37 -8.11 9.41
N GLY A 170 -13.63 -7.81 10.69
CA GLY A 170 -14.13 -6.49 11.13
C GLY A 170 -13.03 -5.43 11.26
N ASP A 171 -13.39 -4.27 11.82
CA ASP A 171 -12.52 -3.08 11.85
C ASP A 171 -11.12 -3.31 12.43
N ALA A 172 -11.00 -4.11 13.49
CA ALA A 172 -9.70 -4.43 14.09
C ALA A 172 -8.77 -5.18 13.12
N HIS A 173 -9.33 -6.03 12.25
CA HIS A 173 -8.57 -6.76 11.22
C HIS A 173 -8.11 -5.79 10.14
N VAL A 174 -9.01 -4.92 9.64
CA VAL A 174 -8.68 -3.89 8.66
C VAL A 174 -7.54 -3.00 9.17
N ARG A 175 -7.62 -2.51 10.42
CA ARG A 175 -6.55 -1.72 11.03
C ARG A 175 -5.23 -2.48 11.12
N ASN A 176 -5.26 -3.75 11.55
CA ASN A 176 -4.04 -4.56 11.63
C ASN A 176 -3.41 -4.79 10.25
N LEU A 177 -4.24 -5.07 9.24
CA LEU A 177 -3.81 -5.30 7.86
C LEU A 177 -3.14 -4.06 7.26
N ILE A 178 -3.79 -2.90 7.35
CA ILE A 178 -3.25 -1.63 6.86
C ILE A 178 -1.95 -1.26 7.59
N ARG A 179 -1.91 -1.44 8.92
CA ARG A 179 -0.66 -1.24 9.69
C ARG A 179 0.48 -2.08 9.15
N ARG A 180 0.25 -3.38 8.93
CA ARG A 180 1.26 -4.31 8.40
C ARG A 180 1.73 -3.92 7.00
N PHE A 181 0.81 -3.50 6.13
CA PHE A 181 1.19 -3.01 4.80
C PHE A 181 2.05 -1.74 4.85
N VAL A 182 1.70 -0.78 5.71
CA VAL A 182 2.50 0.43 5.93
C VAL A 182 3.89 0.06 6.46
N GLU A 183 3.98 -0.83 7.45
CA GLU A 183 5.24 -1.35 7.98
C GLU A 183 6.10 -2.05 6.91
N ALA A 184 5.45 -2.71 5.95
CA ALA A 184 6.12 -3.33 4.80
C ALA A 184 6.58 -2.33 3.73
N GLY A 185 6.14 -1.08 3.77
CA GLY A 185 6.48 -0.05 2.77
C GLY A 185 5.52 0.01 1.57
N VAL A 186 4.31 -0.56 1.68
CA VAL A 186 3.31 -0.53 0.60
C VAL A 186 2.62 0.82 0.53
N THR A 187 2.41 1.32 -0.70
CA THR A 187 1.92 2.68 -0.97
C THR A 187 0.41 2.79 -1.16
N GLY A 188 -0.25 1.71 -1.60
CA GLY A 188 -1.68 1.68 -1.84
C GLY A 188 -2.31 0.33 -1.55
N TYR A 189 -3.60 0.33 -1.24
CA TYR A 189 -4.34 -0.83 -0.76
C TYR A 189 -5.70 -0.84 -1.45
N HIS A 190 -6.04 -1.92 -2.15
CA HIS A 190 -7.40 -2.08 -2.66
C HIS A 190 -8.20 -3.00 -1.74
N ILE A 191 -9.43 -2.61 -1.42
CA ILE A 191 -10.29 -3.35 -0.49
C ILE A 191 -11.70 -3.46 -1.06
N GLU A 192 -12.21 -4.68 -1.20
CA GLU A 192 -13.47 -4.94 -1.90
C GLU A 192 -14.67 -5.08 -0.96
N ASP A 193 -15.88 -4.99 -1.52
CA ASP A 193 -17.18 -4.99 -0.84
C ASP A 193 -17.83 -6.38 -0.75
N GLN A 194 -17.05 -7.45 -0.97
CA GLN A 194 -17.51 -8.79 -0.64
C GLN A 194 -17.52 -9.02 0.87
N LYS A 195 -18.35 -9.97 1.30
CA LYS A 195 -18.44 -10.40 2.70
C LYS A 195 -17.27 -11.34 3.05
N PRO A 196 -16.48 -11.05 4.10
CA PRO A 196 -15.44 -11.95 4.58
C PRO A 196 -15.97 -13.36 4.87
N GLY A 197 -15.16 -14.39 4.60
CA GLY A 197 -15.55 -15.80 4.72
C GLY A 197 -16.38 -16.33 3.54
N THR A 198 -16.88 -15.44 2.67
CA THR A 198 -17.55 -15.81 1.40
C THR A 198 -16.89 -15.17 0.18
N LYS A 199 -15.69 -14.59 0.36
CA LYS A 199 -14.92 -13.95 -0.71
C LYS A 199 -14.64 -14.94 -1.84
N LYS A 200 -14.73 -14.44 -3.08
CA LYS A 200 -14.42 -15.19 -4.30
C LYS A 200 -13.68 -14.29 -5.28
N CYS A 201 -12.99 -14.90 -6.24
CA CYS A 201 -12.43 -14.18 -7.37
C CYS A 201 -13.52 -13.39 -8.12
N GLY A 202 -13.21 -12.19 -8.60
CA GLY A 202 -14.16 -11.32 -9.29
C GLY A 202 -14.86 -11.95 -10.51
N HIS A 203 -14.23 -12.96 -11.13
CA HIS A 203 -14.76 -13.70 -12.29
C HIS A 203 -15.63 -14.91 -11.92
N GLN A 204 -15.76 -15.23 -10.63
CA GLN A 204 -16.59 -16.35 -10.17
C GLN A 204 -18.03 -15.90 -9.88
N GLY A 205 -18.98 -16.82 -10.10
CA GLY A 205 -20.37 -16.67 -9.66
C GLY A 205 -20.54 -16.86 -8.14
N GLY A 206 -21.68 -16.42 -7.62
CA GLY A 206 -22.02 -16.61 -6.20
C GLY A 206 -21.27 -15.69 -5.22
N LYS A 207 -20.87 -14.51 -5.68
CA LYS A 207 -20.30 -13.45 -4.82
C LYS A 207 -21.38 -12.92 -3.88
N VAL A 208 -20.99 -12.65 -2.63
CA VAL A 208 -21.87 -12.10 -1.59
C VAL A 208 -21.33 -10.74 -1.22
N LEU A 209 -22.14 -9.69 -1.42
CA LEU A 209 -21.76 -8.33 -1.09
C LEU A 209 -22.19 -7.98 0.34
N VAL A 210 -21.48 -7.03 0.92
CA VAL A 210 -21.91 -6.35 2.15
C VAL A 210 -22.78 -5.13 1.80
N PRO A 211 -23.56 -4.61 2.77
CA PRO A 211 -24.22 -3.32 2.60
C PRO A 211 -23.22 -2.18 2.34
N VAL A 212 -23.67 -1.15 1.63
CA VAL A 212 -22.82 0.01 1.25
C VAL A 212 -22.21 0.69 2.47
N ASP A 213 -22.95 0.83 3.56
CA ASP A 213 -22.44 1.46 4.79
C ASP A 213 -21.33 0.64 5.45
N GLU A 214 -21.34 -0.69 5.32
CA GLU A 214 -20.26 -1.55 5.79
C GLU A 214 -18.98 -1.31 4.99
N GLN A 215 -19.07 -1.21 3.66
CA GLN A 215 -17.90 -0.89 2.83
C GLN A 215 -17.37 0.52 3.10
N ILE A 216 -18.25 1.52 3.28
CA ILE A 216 -17.84 2.89 3.63
C ILE A 216 -17.11 2.91 4.99
N LYS A 217 -17.62 2.16 5.98
CA LYS A 217 -16.96 2.00 7.29
C LYS A 217 -15.58 1.37 7.11
N ARG A 218 -15.46 0.30 6.34
CA ARG A 218 -14.20 -0.40 6.04
C ARG A 218 -13.14 0.54 5.44
N LEU A 219 -13.53 1.34 4.44
CA LEU A 219 -12.66 2.35 3.82
C LEU A 219 -12.23 3.44 4.82
N ASN A 220 -13.14 3.90 5.67
CA ASN A 220 -12.83 4.85 6.74
C ASN A 220 -11.91 4.25 7.80
N THR A 221 -12.11 2.98 8.17
CA THR A 221 -11.24 2.26 9.10
C THR A 221 -9.82 2.14 8.56
N ALA A 222 -9.67 1.87 7.26
CA ALA A 222 -8.37 1.87 6.59
C ALA A 222 -7.72 3.28 6.60
N ARG A 223 -8.49 4.33 6.27
CA ARG A 223 -8.02 5.73 6.31
C ARG A 223 -7.63 6.15 7.73
N PHE A 224 -8.38 5.71 8.74
CA PHE A 224 -8.11 6.00 10.15
C PHE A 224 -6.75 5.46 10.57
N GLN A 225 -6.45 4.22 10.20
CA GLN A 225 -5.15 3.62 10.49
C GLN A 225 -4.01 4.36 9.78
N LEU A 226 -4.21 4.79 8.54
CA LEU A 226 -3.22 5.59 7.79
C LEU A 226 -2.97 6.96 8.43
N ASP A 227 -4.02 7.62 8.93
CA ASP A 227 -3.89 8.90 9.63
C ASP A 227 -3.16 8.73 10.97
N ILE A 228 -3.42 7.66 11.73
CA ILE A 228 -2.67 7.34 12.96
C ILE A 228 -1.17 7.27 12.67
N MET A 229 -0.80 6.62 11.56
CA MET A 229 0.58 6.41 11.14
C MET A 229 1.16 7.60 10.36
N GLU A 230 0.39 8.67 10.14
CA GLU A 230 0.74 9.84 9.30
C GLU A 230 1.27 9.46 7.90
N VAL A 231 0.63 8.47 7.26
CA VAL A 231 0.99 7.97 5.91
C VAL A 231 -0.10 8.32 4.90
N PRO A 232 0.20 9.02 3.79
CA PRO A 232 -0.79 9.45 2.80
C PRO A 232 -1.10 8.32 1.80
N GLY A 233 -1.24 7.10 2.30
CA GLY A 233 -1.47 5.88 1.51
C GLY A 233 -2.71 5.98 0.63
N ILE A 234 -2.69 5.33 -0.52
CA ILE A 234 -3.79 5.31 -1.48
C ILE A 234 -4.76 4.19 -1.08
N ILE A 235 -6.06 4.48 -1.07
CA ILE A 235 -7.10 3.45 -0.86
C ILE A 235 -7.88 3.36 -2.17
N VAL A 236 -8.05 2.14 -2.66
CA VAL A 236 -8.80 1.81 -3.88
C VAL A 236 -10.03 0.99 -3.49
#